data_AF-A0A6J0WKM4-F1
#
_entry.id   AF-A0A6J0WKM4-F1
#
_cell.length_a   1.000
_cell.length_b   1.000
_cell.length_c   1.000
_cell.angle_alpha   90.00
_cell.angle_beta   90.00
_cell.angle_gamma   90.00
#
_symmetry.space_group_name_H-M   'P 1'
#
loop_
_entity.id
_entity.type
_entity.pdbx_description
1 polymer ?
#
loop_
_entity_poly.entity_id
_entity_poly.type
_entity_poly.pdbx_seq_one_letter_code
_entity_poly.pdbx_strand_id
1 'polypeptide(L)'
;MLQLTCAAERERNKLCSTARQKKHEFSVDMTCEGCSNAVTRVLNKLGGVQFDIDLPNKKVCINSEHSVDTLLETLGKTGKAVSYLGPK
;
A
#
# COMPACT_ATOMS: atom_id res chain seq x y z
N MET A 1 11.35 -30.02 -35.09
CA MET A 1 12.21 -29.95 -33.89
C MET A 1 11.97 -28.61 -33.21
N LEU A 2 11.45 -28.67 -31.98
CA LEU A 2 11.31 -27.68 -30.90
C LEU A 2 11.24 -26.18 -31.28
N GLN A 3 10.07 -25.55 -31.18
CA GLN A 3 9.59 -24.84 -29.97
C GLN A 3 10.63 -23.91 -29.33
N LEU A 4 10.41 -22.59 -29.43
CA LEU A 4 10.21 -21.76 -28.24
C LEU A 4 9.55 -20.42 -28.62
N THR A 5 8.22 -20.41 -28.49
CA THR A 5 7.43 -19.19 -28.31
C THR A 5 7.80 -18.57 -26.96
N CYS A 6 8.65 -17.54 -26.95
CA CYS A 6 8.73 -16.66 -25.79
C CYS A 6 7.74 -15.52 -26.02
N ALA A 7 6.49 -15.77 -25.61
CA ALA A 7 5.43 -14.80 -25.51
C ALA A 7 5.83 -13.70 -24.51
N ALA A 8 6.41 -12.61 -25.01
CA ALA A 8 6.56 -11.36 -24.28
C ALA A 8 5.68 -10.26 -24.89
N GLU A 9 4.51 -10.65 -25.37
CA GLU A 9 3.39 -9.76 -25.65
C GLU A 9 2.39 -9.92 -24.50
N ARG A 10 2.67 -9.22 -23.39
CA ARG A 10 1.63 -8.86 -22.42
C ARG A 10 1.67 -7.35 -22.21
N GLU A 11 1.13 -6.70 -23.23
CA GLU A 11 0.19 -5.59 -23.10
C GLU A 11 0.59 -4.46 -22.15
N ARG A 12 1.36 -3.50 -22.71
CA ARG A 12 1.28 -2.07 -22.34
C ARG A 12 -0.05 -1.46 -22.81
N ASN A 13 -1.15 -2.14 -22.52
CA ASN A 13 -2.49 -1.79 -22.93
C ASN A 13 -3.13 -1.01 -21.78
N LYS A 14 -3.06 0.32 -21.92
CA LYS A 14 -4.29 1.12 -22.02
C LYS A 14 -5.22 0.98 -20.81
N LEU A 15 -5.12 1.91 -19.85
CA LEU A 15 -6.26 2.68 -19.34
C LEU A 15 -5.84 3.62 -18.18
N CYS A 16 -5.41 4.83 -18.52
CA CYS A 16 -6.00 5.97 -17.82
C CYS A 16 -7.51 5.89 -18.06
N SER A 17 -8.30 5.50 -17.05
CA SER A 17 -9.77 5.38 -17.23
C SER A 17 -10.60 5.21 -15.98
N THR A 18 -10.05 4.97 -14.80
CA THR A 18 -10.79 5.16 -13.54
C THR A 18 -9.79 4.93 -12.42
N ALA A 19 -9.21 6.00 -11.89
CA ALA A 19 -8.54 5.91 -10.59
C ALA A 19 -9.64 5.68 -9.53
N ARG A 20 -10.18 4.46 -9.46
CA ARG A 20 -10.98 3.99 -8.33
C ARG A 20 -10.00 3.74 -7.20
N GLN A 21 -9.39 4.81 -6.71
CA GLN A 21 -8.49 4.75 -5.58
C GLN A 21 -9.31 4.24 -4.40
N LYS A 22 -8.92 3.07 -3.89
CA LYS A 22 -9.63 2.43 -2.79
C LYS A 22 -9.02 2.95 -1.51
N LYS A 23 -9.87 3.52 -0.65
CA LYS A 23 -9.46 3.91 0.69
C LYS A 23 -9.52 2.69 1.59
N HIS A 24 -8.41 2.45 2.26
CA HIS A 24 -8.18 1.35 3.17
C HIS A 24 -7.75 1.93 4.51
N GLU A 25 -8.34 1.44 5.59
CA GLU A 25 -8.01 1.84 6.95
C GLU A 25 -7.23 0.71 7.65
N PHE A 26 -6.12 1.08 8.27
CA PHE A 26 -5.26 0.19 9.03
C PHE A 26 -5.06 0.73 10.44
N SER A 27 -5.03 -0.16 11.42
CA SER A 27 -4.52 0.12 12.76
C SER A 27 -3.04 -0.27 12.80
N VAL A 28 -2.18 0.65 13.25
CA VAL A 28 -0.73 0.42 13.35
C VAL A 28 -0.25 0.85 14.72
N ASP A 29 0.50 0.01 15.43
CA ASP A 29 1.00 0.35 16.76
C ASP A 29 2.13 1.41 16.70
N MET A 30 1.70 2.67 16.74
CA MET A 30 2.56 3.85 16.78
C MET A 30 2.51 4.45 18.18
N THR A 31 3.68 4.61 18.80
CA THR A 31 3.83 5.13 20.17
C THR A 31 4.41 6.55 20.21
N CYS A 32 5.04 7.01 19.13
CA CYS A 32 5.64 8.33 19.03
C CYS A 32 5.72 8.79 17.56
N GLU A 33 6.08 10.06 17.35
CA GLU A 33 6.27 10.64 16.02
C GLU A 33 7.35 9.91 15.20
N GLY A 34 8.37 9.33 15.86
CA GLY A 34 9.35 8.48 15.18
C GLY A 34 8.70 7.25 14.52
N CYS A 35 7.64 6.70 15.12
CA CYS A 35 6.92 5.56 14.59
C CYS A 35 6.08 5.91 13.37
N SER A 36 5.36 7.05 13.41
CA SER A 36 4.62 7.54 12.24
C SER A 36 5.57 7.90 11.10
N ASN A 37 6.73 8.49 11.40
CA ASN A 37 7.75 8.78 10.38
C ASN A 37 8.30 7.51 9.72
N ALA A 38 8.44 6.40 10.46
CA ALA A 38 8.82 5.12 9.87
C ALA A 38 7.76 4.60 8.89
N VAL A 39 6.47 4.70 9.25
CA VAL A 39 5.33 4.35 8.37
C VAL A 39 5.33 5.22 7.12
N THR A 40 5.46 6.53 7.26
CA THR A 40 5.57 7.49 6.14
C THR A 40 6.71 7.11 5.19
N ARG A 41 7.89 6.74 5.71
CA ARG A 41 9.04 6.35 4.88
C ARG A 41 8.79 5.10 4.05
N VAL A 42 8.14 4.06 4.61
CA VAL A 42 7.86 2.84 3.85
C VAL A 42 6.77 3.04 2.81
N LEU A 43 5.74 3.83 3.13
CA LEU A 43 4.67 4.16 2.17
C LEU A 43 5.19 5.04 1.03
N ASN A 44 6.02 6.03 1.33
CA ASN A 44 6.66 6.85 0.30
C ASN A 44 7.58 6.04 -0.62
N LYS A 45 8.24 4.99 -0.13
CA LYS A 45 9.04 4.07 -0.95
C LYS A 45 8.20 3.22 -1.89
N LEU A 46 6.98 2.84 -1.48
CA LEU A 46 6.06 2.08 -2.33
C LEU A 46 5.60 2.91 -3.53
N GLY A 47 5.34 4.21 -3.31
CA GLY A 47 4.88 5.11 -4.37
C GLY A 47 3.45 4.85 -4.84
N GLY A 48 2.83 5.84 -5.46
CA GLY A 48 1.43 5.72 -5.93
C GLY A 48 0.40 5.58 -4.80
N VAL A 49 0.75 6.01 -3.59
CA VAL A 49 -0.11 5.99 -2.40
C VAL A 49 -0.33 7.41 -1.89
N GLN A 50 -1.58 7.75 -1.56
CA GLN A 50 -1.89 8.87 -0.69
C GLN A 50 -2.26 8.31 0.68
N PHE A 51 -1.81 8.93 1.76
CA PHE A 51 -2.11 8.43 3.08
C PHE A 51 -2.22 9.55 4.11
N ASP A 52 -2.96 9.26 5.17
CA ASP A 52 -3.17 10.11 6.33
C ASP A 52 -2.91 9.28 7.60
N ILE A 53 -2.22 9.87 8.58
CA ILE A 53 -1.78 9.18 9.79
C ILE A 53 -2.34 9.89 11.01
N ASP A 54 -3.25 9.20 11.70
CA ASP A 54 -3.80 9.63 12.98
C ASP A 54 -3.02 8.96 14.12
N LEU A 55 -1.93 9.61 14.56
CA LEU A 55 -1.15 9.15 15.71
C LEU A 55 -1.98 8.93 17.00
N PRO A 56 -2.90 9.83 17.43
CA PRO A 56 -3.65 9.63 18.68
C PRO A 56 -4.58 8.41 18.62
N ASN A 57 -5.10 8.10 17.44
CA ASN A 57 -5.99 6.96 17.23
C ASN A 57 -5.25 5.70 16.74
N LYS A 58 -3.93 5.79 16.51
CA LYS A 58 -3.10 4.72 15.93
C LYS A 58 -3.64 4.20 14.59
N LYS A 59 -4.19 5.10 13.77
CA LYS A 59 -4.81 4.77 12.48
C LYS A 59 -4.01 5.32 11.31
N VAL A 60 -4.04 4.58 10.21
CA VAL A 60 -3.45 4.95 8.94
C VAL A 60 -4.50 4.74 7.86
N CYS A 61 -4.94 5.81 7.22
CA CYS A 61 -5.81 5.75 6.06
C CYS A 61 -4.93 5.78 4.81
N ILE A 62 -5.04 4.78 3.94
CA ILE A 62 -4.28 4.69 2.69
C ILE A 62 -5.25 4.68 1.53
N ASN A 63 -5.03 5.56 0.58
CA ASN A 63 -5.74 5.65 -0.68
C ASN A 63 -4.80 5.24 -1.81
N SER A 64 -5.08 4.10 -2.44
CA SER A 64 -4.15 3.44 -3.36
C SER A 64 -4.87 2.54 -4.36
N GLU A 65 -4.18 2.21 -5.45
CA GLU A 65 -4.57 1.15 -6.39
C GLU A 65 -3.92 -0.20 -6.04
N HIS A 66 -2.92 -0.21 -5.15
CA HIS A 66 -2.25 -1.42 -4.67
C HIS A 66 -3.23 -2.32 -3.89
N SER A 67 -2.97 -3.63 -3.89
CA SER A 67 -3.76 -4.59 -3.11
C SER A 67 -3.52 -4.42 -1.61
N VAL A 68 -4.50 -4.84 -0.80
CA VAL A 68 -4.40 -4.83 0.66
C VAL A 68 -3.19 -5.63 1.14
N ASP A 69 -2.86 -6.75 0.50
CA ASP A 69 -1.70 -7.57 0.83
C ASP A 69 -0.38 -6.81 0.66
N THR A 70 -0.23 -6.07 -0.43
CA THR A 70 0.97 -5.23 -0.67
C THR A 70 1.07 -4.10 0.36
N LEU A 71 -0.06 -3.52 0.77
CA LEU A 71 -0.09 -2.49 1.81
C LEU A 71 0.28 -3.08 3.18
N LEU A 72 -0.26 -4.26 3.53
CA LEU A 72 0.07 -4.97 4.77
C LEU A 72 1.55 -5.36 4.82
N GLU A 73 2.10 -5.90 3.74
CA GLU A 73 3.53 -6.24 3.66
C GLU A 73 4.40 -4.98 3.82
N THR A 74 4.01 -3.88 3.18
CA THR A 74 4.72 -2.60 3.27
C THR A 74 4.70 -2.04 4.69
N LEU A 75 3.54 -2.05 5.35
CA LEU A 75 3.41 -1.63 6.74
C LEU A 75 4.15 -2.58 7.70
N GLY A 76 4.17 -3.89 7.42
CA GLY A 76 4.90 -4.90 8.18
C GLY A 76 6.41 -4.67 8.22
N LYS A 77 6.99 -4.04 7.18
CA LYS A 77 8.42 -3.65 7.14
C LYS A 77 8.80 -2.65 8.24
N THR A 78 7.83 -2.00 8.88
CA THR A 78 8.09 -1.14 10.04
C THR A 78 8.33 -1.91 11.34
N GLY A 79 8.10 -3.23 11.35
CA GLY A 79 8.23 -4.07 12.55
C GLY A 79 7.14 -3.82 13.59
N LYS A 80 6.00 -3.25 13.17
CA LYS A 80 4.88 -2.88 14.05
C LYS A 80 3.73 -3.86 13.89
N ALA A 81 2.90 -3.97 14.93
CA ALA A 81 1.62 -4.64 14.81
C ALA A 81 0.72 -3.85 13.86
N VAL A 82 0.22 -4.51 12.81
CA VAL A 82 -0.66 -3.92 11.79
C VAL A 82 -1.91 -4.78 11.67
N SER A 83 -3.08 -4.13 11.73
CA SER A 83 -4.38 -4.79 11.53
C SER A 83 -5.18 -4.03 10.48
N TYR A 84 -5.76 -4.76 9.52
CA TYR A 84 -6.67 -4.17 8.54
C TYR A 84 -8.05 -3.94 9.17
N LEU A 85 -8.54 -2.70 9.14
CA LEU A 85 -9.85 -2.32 9.68
C LEU A 85 -10.96 -2.39 8.63
N GLY A 86 -10.62 -2.21 7.35
CA GLY A 86 -11.57 -2.30 6.24
C GLY A 86 -11.44 -1.17 5.22
N PRO A 87 -12.32 -1.17 4.20
CA PRO A 87 -12.43 -0.06 3.27
C PRO A 87 -13.14 1.15 3.91
N LYS A 88 -12.82 2.36 3.45
CA LYS A 88 -13.38 3.64 3.92
C LYS A 88 -14.08 4.41 2.81
#